data_AF-A0A928CA91-F1
#
_entry.id   AF-A0A928CA91-F1
#
_cell.length_a   1.000
_cell.length_b   1.000
_cell.length_c   1.000
_cell.angle_alpha   90.00
_cell.angle_beta   90.00
_cell.angle_gamma   90.00
#
_symmetry.space_group_name_H-M   'P 1'
#
loop_
_entity.id
_entity.type
_entity.pdbx_description
1 polymer ?
#
loop_
_entity_poly.entity_id
_entity_poly.type
_entity_poly.pdbx_seq_one_letter_code
_entity_poly.pdbx_strand_id
1 'polypeptide(L)'
;MKKILLIFIICMISTSCVHDCIPSKKNVRYAQSNDYIECIDAEDLKALITSDTTKYKIVVFYSVCCGPCMRHFEETYSPAYNKYSDSINFYFINYNTGGVRYAREHLEQYGLFDGKALCFLDLENPDFHYDNIQYLNNIANYVFDSEPKINGNFGTPCEFIISKDNNVLKQLTTTPTSGSAFTTMQLWQIEIDKINEINFDSIYRQDIEFDLFNELPVCTDEHCPIF
;
A
#
# COMPACT_ATOMS: atom_id res chain seq x y z
N MET A 1 31.18 19.82 23.70
CA MET A 1 31.61 19.29 22.39
C MET A 1 31.13 17.87 22.11
N LYS A 2 31.39 16.85 22.96
CA LYS A 2 30.96 15.45 22.71
C LYS A 2 29.43 15.27 22.51
N LYS A 3 28.60 15.99 23.26
CA LYS A 3 27.12 15.95 23.11
C LYS A 3 26.61 16.58 21.81
N ILE A 4 27.27 17.62 21.30
CA ILE A 4 26.90 18.31 20.04
C ILE A 4 27.28 17.45 18.83
N LEU A 5 28.44 16.78 18.88
CA LEU A 5 28.86 15.84 17.85
C LEU A 5 27.91 14.63 17.76
N LEU A 6 27.42 14.12 18.90
CA LEU A 6 26.45 13.03 18.94
C LEU A 6 25.10 13.44 18.31
N ILE A 7 24.61 14.66 18.60
CA ILE A 7 23.37 15.18 17.99
C ILE A 7 23.55 15.35 16.48
N PHE A 8 24.70 15.87 16.01
CA PHE A 8 24.98 15.98 14.58
C PHE A 8 25.06 14.62 13.88
N ILE A 9 25.68 13.62 14.50
CA ILE A 9 25.74 12.26 13.97
C ILE A 9 24.33 11.65 13.91
N ILE A 10 23.51 11.80 14.95
CA ILE A 10 22.13 11.32 14.98
C ILE A 10 21.27 12.01 13.90
N CYS A 11 21.41 13.32 13.70
CA CYS A 11 20.72 14.07 12.64
C CYS A 11 21.19 13.70 11.22
N MET A 12 22.48 13.37 11.03
CA MET A 12 22.97 12.87 9.74
C MET A 12 22.49 11.44 9.44
N ILE A 13 22.39 10.59 10.46
CA ILE A 13 21.88 9.21 10.30
C ILE A 13 20.39 9.25 9.95
N SER A 14 19.60 10.10 10.61
CA SER A 14 18.16 10.21 10.33
C SER A 14 17.84 10.83 8.96
N THR A 15 18.68 11.74 8.45
CA THR A 15 18.50 12.32 7.10
C THR A 15 18.99 11.41 5.96
N SER A 16 19.89 10.45 6.25
CA SER A 16 20.37 9.50 5.24
C SER A 16 19.32 8.43 4.92
N CYS A 17 18.57 7.95 5.91
CA CYS A 17 17.50 6.98 5.70
C CYS A 17 16.36 7.57 4.84
N VAL A 18 15.99 8.84 5.03
CA VAL A 18 14.95 9.50 4.23
C VAL A 18 15.36 9.67 2.77
N HIS A 19 16.63 10.00 2.49
CA HIS A 19 17.12 10.16 1.12
C HIS A 19 17.21 8.87 0.32
N ASP A 20 17.53 7.74 0.98
CA ASP A 20 17.57 6.44 0.32
C ASP A 20 16.19 6.04 -0.23
N CYS A 21 15.12 6.55 0.38
CA CYS A 21 13.73 6.25 0.05
C CYS A 21 13.12 7.14 -1.04
N ILE A 22 13.81 8.21 -1.44
CA ILE A 22 13.35 9.08 -2.52
C ILE A 22 13.72 8.42 -3.84
N PRO A 23 12.78 8.27 -4.78
CA PRO A 23 13.11 7.80 -6.12
C PRO A 23 14.21 8.67 -6.75
N SER A 24 15.21 8.02 -7.32
CA SER A 24 16.35 8.68 -7.95
C SER A 24 16.83 7.84 -9.12
N LYS A 25 17.58 8.43 -10.06
CA LYS A 25 18.18 7.66 -11.16
C LYS A 25 19.03 6.47 -10.68
N LYS A 26 19.68 6.62 -9.51
CA LYS A 26 20.44 5.55 -8.87
C LYS A 26 19.52 4.42 -8.38
N ASN A 27 18.42 4.79 -7.73
CA ASN A 27 17.46 3.83 -7.17
C ASN A 27 16.66 3.11 -8.26
N VAL A 28 16.30 3.81 -9.35
CA VAL A 28 15.69 3.20 -10.55
C VAL A 28 16.64 2.16 -11.17
N ARG A 29 17.91 2.51 -11.37
CA ARG A 29 18.89 1.54 -11.91
C ARG A 29 19.06 0.33 -11.00
N TYR A 30 19.09 0.55 -9.69
CA TYR A 30 19.16 -0.53 -8.71
C TYR A 30 17.93 -1.44 -8.81
N ALA A 31 16.72 -0.86 -8.87
CA ALA A 31 15.47 -1.61 -8.99
C ALA A 31 15.45 -2.46 -10.28
N GLN A 32 15.89 -1.90 -11.41
CA GLN A 32 15.97 -2.61 -12.69
C GLN A 32 17.01 -3.74 -12.73
N SER A 33 18.07 -3.67 -11.93
CA SER A 33 19.12 -4.70 -11.89
C SER A 33 19.04 -5.59 -10.64
N ASN A 34 17.95 -5.50 -9.87
CA ASN A 34 17.76 -6.30 -8.68
C ASN A 34 17.06 -7.61 -9.03
N ASP A 35 17.66 -8.75 -8.65
CA ASP A 35 17.12 -10.09 -8.95
C ASP A 35 16.16 -10.63 -7.87
N TYR A 36 16.03 -9.94 -6.72
CA TYR A 36 15.21 -10.39 -5.59
C TYR A 36 13.77 -9.90 -5.63
N ILE A 37 13.53 -8.73 -6.24
CA ILE A 37 12.20 -8.13 -6.36
C ILE A 37 12.02 -7.70 -7.80
N GLU A 38 11.07 -8.34 -8.47
CA GLU A 38 10.68 -8.00 -9.82
C GLU A 38 9.97 -6.64 -9.85
N CYS A 39 10.38 -5.79 -10.78
CA CYS A 39 9.72 -4.52 -11.06
C CYS A 39 8.74 -4.70 -12.23
N ILE A 40 7.50 -4.25 -12.06
CA ILE A 40 6.45 -4.32 -13.08
C ILE A 40 5.86 -2.93 -13.35
N ASP A 41 5.37 -2.73 -14.58
CA ASP A 41 4.64 -1.53 -14.96
C ASP A 41 3.13 -1.68 -14.73
N ALA A 42 2.34 -0.68 -15.14
CA ALA A 42 0.89 -0.72 -14.96
C ALA A 42 0.19 -1.80 -15.80
N GLU A 43 0.70 -2.11 -16.99
CA GLU A 43 0.11 -3.11 -17.89
C GLU A 43 0.35 -4.52 -17.32
N ASP A 44 1.57 -4.82 -16.91
CA ASP A 44 1.94 -6.09 -16.29
C ASP A 44 1.22 -6.28 -14.95
N LEU A 45 1.09 -5.21 -14.15
CA LEU A 45 0.29 -5.26 -12.92
C LEU A 45 -1.17 -5.59 -13.23
N LYS A 46 -1.77 -4.95 -14.22
CA LYS A 46 -3.14 -5.23 -14.61
C LYS A 46 -3.29 -6.69 -15.06
N ALA A 47 -2.38 -7.20 -15.88
CA ALA A 47 -2.39 -8.58 -16.32
C ALA A 47 -2.25 -9.56 -15.15
N LEU A 48 -1.30 -9.30 -14.24
CA LEU A 48 -1.05 -10.12 -13.05
C LEU A 48 -2.30 -10.20 -12.15
N ILE A 49 -2.94 -9.06 -11.89
CA ILE A 49 -4.07 -8.99 -10.96
C ILE A 49 -5.36 -9.50 -11.60
N THR A 50 -5.57 -9.26 -12.90
CA THR A 50 -6.86 -9.63 -13.54
C THR A 50 -6.89 -11.04 -14.12
N SER A 51 -5.73 -11.67 -14.35
CA SER A 51 -5.65 -13.01 -14.95
C SER A 51 -6.06 -14.15 -14.01
N ASP A 52 -5.77 -14.05 -12.71
CA ASP A 52 -6.13 -15.08 -11.74
C ASP A 52 -7.52 -14.82 -11.15
N THR A 53 -8.55 -15.54 -11.59
CA THR A 53 -9.91 -15.40 -11.06
C THR A 53 -10.27 -16.46 -10.00
N THR A 54 -9.30 -17.25 -9.52
CA THR A 54 -9.57 -18.39 -8.65
C THR A 54 -9.69 -18.02 -7.17
N LYS A 55 -8.96 -16.98 -6.75
CA LYS A 55 -8.87 -16.50 -5.35
C LYS A 55 -9.19 -15.01 -5.25
N TYR A 56 -9.61 -14.60 -4.05
CA TYR A 56 -9.57 -13.19 -3.67
C TYR A 56 -8.12 -12.72 -3.64
N LYS A 57 -7.92 -11.40 -3.79
CA LYS A 57 -6.58 -10.82 -3.77
C LYS A 57 -6.54 -9.64 -2.83
N ILE A 58 -5.41 -9.51 -2.13
CA ILE A 58 -5.07 -8.34 -1.33
C ILE A 58 -3.79 -7.77 -1.94
N VAL A 59 -3.88 -6.58 -2.51
CA VAL A 59 -2.74 -5.87 -3.10
C VAL A 59 -2.41 -4.68 -2.24
N VAL A 60 -1.20 -4.62 -1.72
CA VAL A 60 -0.74 -3.56 -0.82
C VAL A 60 0.40 -2.80 -1.48
N PHE A 61 0.14 -1.55 -1.86
CA PHE A 61 1.17 -0.60 -2.24
C PHE A 61 1.78 0.01 -0.98
N TYR A 62 3.09 -0.18 -0.78
CA TYR A 62 3.76 0.22 0.45
C TYR A 62 5.12 0.87 0.20
N SER A 63 5.62 1.58 1.21
CA SER A 63 6.99 2.07 1.28
C SER A 63 7.61 1.54 2.56
N VAL A 64 8.79 0.94 2.44
CA VAL A 64 9.61 0.51 3.58
C VAL A 64 9.98 1.67 4.52
N CYS A 65 9.84 2.91 4.04
CA CYS A 65 10.23 4.11 4.76
C CYS A 65 9.05 4.82 5.42
N CYS A 66 7.85 4.25 5.29
CA CYS A 66 6.70 4.73 6.00
C CYS A 66 6.70 4.15 7.42
N GLY A 67 7.30 4.89 8.37
CA GLY A 67 7.29 4.51 9.78
C GLY A 67 5.87 4.26 10.33
N PRO A 68 4.89 5.16 10.09
CA PRO A 68 3.50 4.95 10.50
C PRO A 68 2.87 3.68 9.92
N CYS A 69 3.33 3.20 8.76
CA CYS A 69 2.83 1.99 8.12
C CYS A 69 3.24 0.70 8.86
N MET A 70 4.31 0.71 9.66
CA MET A 70 4.84 -0.51 10.29
C MET A 70 3.78 -1.25 11.12
N ARG A 71 2.87 -0.50 11.77
CA ARG A 71 1.77 -1.10 12.53
C ARG A 71 0.77 -1.86 11.66
N HIS A 72 0.47 -1.38 10.46
CA HIS A 72 -0.41 -2.11 9.53
C HIS A 72 0.23 -3.45 9.13
N PHE A 73 1.56 -3.49 8.96
CA PHE A 73 2.27 -4.73 8.66
C PHE A 73 2.22 -5.72 9.81
N GLU A 74 2.45 -5.24 11.04
CA GLU A 74 2.48 -6.07 12.25
C GLU A 74 1.09 -6.55 12.67
N GLU A 75 0.10 -5.66 12.67
CA GLU A 75 -1.22 -5.90 13.29
C GLU A 75 -2.27 -6.35 12.28
N THR A 76 -2.11 -6.03 11.00
CA THR A 76 -3.12 -6.31 9.96
C THR A 76 -2.62 -7.33 8.94
N TYR A 77 -1.50 -7.05 8.26
CA TYR A 77 -1.04 -7.85 7.12
C TYR A 77 -0.41 -9.17 7.52
N SER A 78 0.48 -9.18 8.51
CA SER A 78 1.12 -10.42 8.97
C SER A 78 0.09 -11.43 9.50
N PRO A 79 -0.84 -11.06 10.40
CA PRO A 79 -1.86 -11.99 10.87
C PRO A 79 -2.78 -12.50 9.75
N ALA A 80 -3.21 -11.62 8.84
CA ALA A 80 -4.05 -12.01 7.71
C ALA A 80 -3.30 -12.96 6.76
N TYR A 81 -2.06 -12.67 6.41
CA TYR A 81 -1.26 -13.52 5.54
C TYR A 81 -1.05 -14.91 6.15
N ASN A 82 -0.67 -14.98 7.44
CA ASN A 82 -0.43 -16.24 8.14
C ASN A 82 -1.69 -17.12 8.22
N LYS A 83 -2.88 -16.52 8.27
CA LYS A 83 -4.14 -17.26 8.37
C LYS A 83 -4.75 -17.61 7.01
N TYR A 84 -4.55 -16.78 5.98
CA TYR A 84 -5.32 -16.88 4.72
C TYR A 84 -4.50 -16.97 3.43
N SER A 85 -3.17 -17.08 3.50
CA SER A 85 -2.31 -17.21 2.31
C SER A 85 -2.67 -18.40 1.40
N ASP A 86 -3.25 -19.47 1.96
CA ASP A 86 -3.74 -20.60 1.17
C ASP A 86 -5.01 -20.29 0.34
N SER A 87 -5.85 -19.37 0.79
CA SER A 87 -7.16 -19.08 0.18
C SER A 87 -7.26 -17.70 -0.49
N ILE A 88 -6.33 -16.79 -0.18
CA ILE A 88 -6.24 -15.42 -0.68
C ILE A 88 -4.81 -15.17 -1.17
N ASN A 89 -4.68 -14.56 -2.34
CA ASN A 89 -3.37 -14.15 -2.84
C ASN A 89 -2.99 -12.78 -2.27
N PHE A 90 -1.81 -12.68 -1.69
CA PHE A 90 -1.26 -11.42 -1.19
C PHE A 90 -0.14 -10.92 -2.10
N TYR A 91 -0.23 -9.65 -2.49
CA TYR A 91 0.75 -8.95 -3.30
C TYR A 91 1.24 -7.72 -2.52
N PHE A 92 2.55 -7.64 -2.28
CA PHE A 92 3.19 -6.52 -1.62
C PHE A 92 4.03 -5.76 -2.64
N ILE A 93 3.55 -4.59 -3.04
CA ILE A 93 4.14 -3.80 -4.13
C ILE A 93 4.82 -2.57 -3.54
N ASN A 94 6.15 -2.53 -3.61
CA ASN A 94 6.87 -1.32 -3.25
C ASN A 94 6.62 -0.24 -4.31
N TYR A 95 5.87 0.80 -3.95
CA TYR A 95 5.45 1.84 -4.91
C TYR A 95 6.56 2.81 -5.28
N ASN A 96 7.70 2.79 -4.57
CA ASN A 96 8.83 3.66 -4.85
C ASN A 96 10.12 2.86 -5.06
N THR A 97 10.97 3.36 -5.96
CA THR A 97 12.24 2.69 -6.26
C THR A 97 13.30 2.87 -5.16
N GLY A 98 13.15 3.89 -4.31
CA GLY A 98 14.10 4.16 -3.21
C GLY A 98 14.13 3.04 -2.16
N GLY A 99 12.97 2.50 -1.82
CA GLY A 99 12.83 1.46 -0.80
C GLY A 99 13.20 0.05 -1.24
N VAL A 100 13.43 -0.20 -2.54
CA VAL A 100 13.57 -1.56 -3.09
C VAL A 100 14.69 -2.36 -2.43
N ARG A 101 15.82 -1.71 -2.09
CA ARG A 101 16.96 -2.41 -1.45
C ARG A 101 16.62 -3.02 -0.09
N TYR A 102 15.61 -2.48 0.59
CA TYR A 102 15.21 -2.90 1.93
C TYR A 102 13.90 -3.70 1.94
N ALA A 103 13.22 -3.81 0.80
CA ALA A 103 11.90 -4.41 0.73
C ALA A 103 11.91 -5.89 1.13
N ARG A 104 12.99 -6.62 0.84
CA ARG A 104 13.18 -8.00 1.30
C ARG A 104 13.22 -8.10 2.81
N GLU A 105 14.17 -7.42 3.45
CA GLU A 105 14.34 -7.44 4.91
C GLU A 105 13.06 -6.99 5.62
N HIS A 106 12.41 -5.94 5.09
CA HIS A 106 11.14 -5.45 5.61
C HIS A 106 10.05 -6.53 5.59
N LEU A 107 9.84 -7.21 4.47
CA LEU A 107 8.80 -8.25 4.36
C LEU A 107 9.16 -9.52 5.15
N GLU A 108 10.45 -9.91 5.18
CA GLU A 108 10.93 -11.05 5.99
C GLU A 108 10.68 -10.82 7.48
N GLN A 109 10.87 -9.58 7.98
CA GLN A 109 10.59 -9.22 9.38
C GLN A 109 9.15 -9.53 9.80
N TYR A 110 8.19 -9.42 8.87
CA TYR A 110 6.77 -9.67 9.14
C TYR A 110 6.29 -11.05 8.66
N GLY A 111 7.19 -11.91 8.17
CA GLY A 111 6.81 -13.22 7.62
C GLY A 111 5.99 -13.13 6.32
N LEU A 112 6.14 -12.05 5.56
CA LEU A 112 5.36 -11.75 4.36
C LEU A 112 6.12 -12.00 3.05
N PHE A 113 7.41 -12.32 3.12
CA PHE A 113 8.26 -12.44 1.93
C PHE A 113 7.89 -13.64 1.03
N ASP A 114 7.24 -14.67 1.59
CA ASP A 114 6.70 -15.78 0.80
C ASP A 114 5.47 -15.35 -0.05
N GLY A 115 4.89 -14.18 0.24
CA GLY A 115 3.91 -13.53 -0.62
C GLY A 115 4.55 -12.97 -1.90
N LYS A 116 3.74 -12.52 -2.86
CA LYS A 116 4.30 -11.92 -4.08
C LYS A 116 4.82 -10.51 -3.80
N ALA A 117 6.12 -10.42 -3.51
CA ALA A 117 6.85 -9.16 -3.36
C ALA A 117 7.27 -8.60 -4.73
N LEU A 118 6.86 -7.37 -5.02
CA LEU A 118 7.07 -6.70 -6.30
C LEU A 118 7.48 -5.24 -6.07
N CYS A 119 7.99 -4.59 -7.11
CA CYS A 119 8.14 -3.14 -7.18
C CYS A 119 7.32 -2.59 -8.33
N PHE A 120 6.72 -1.42 -8.14
CA PHE A 120 6.07 -0.70 -9.23
C PHE A 120 7.05 0.26 -9.89
N LEU A 121 7.22 0.14 -11.21
CA LEU A 121 8.09 1.00 -11.99
C LEU A 121 7.53 1.22 -13.39
N ASP A 122 6.87 2.36 -13.58
CA ASP A 122 6.43 2.83 -14.90
C ASP A 122 7.13 4.16 -15.23
N LEU A 123 8.08 4.10 -16.17
CA LEU A 123 8.93 5.25 -16.54
C LEU A 123 8.39 6.00 -17.77
N GLU A 124 7.53 5.36 -18.56
CA GLU A 124 7.07 5.88 -19.84
C GLU A 124 5.75 6.65 -19.69
N ASN A 125 4.94 6.32 -18.67
CA ASN A 125 3.67 6.99 -18.43
C ASN A 125 3.72 7.99 -17.25
N PRO A 126 3.60 9.31 -17.52
CA PRO A 126 3.60 10.33 -16.47
C PRO A 126 2.40 10.23 -15.50
N ASP A 127 1.31 9.57 -15.88
CA ASP A 127 0.15 9.37 -15.02
C ASP A 127 0.44 8.39 -13.87
N PHE A 128 1.41 7.50 -14.05
CA PHE A 128 1.79 6.48 -13.06
C PHE A 128 3.11 6.80 -12.36
N HIS A 129 3.74 7.92 -12.70
CA HIS A 129 4.99 8.33 -12.09
C HIS A 129 4.77 8.83 -10.65
N TYR A 130 5.68 8.50 -9.72
CA TYR A 130 5.56 8.82 -8.28
C TYR A 130 5.49 10.33 -7.98
N ASP A 131 5.96 11.19 -8.88
CA ASP A 131 5.86 12.65 -8.76
C ASP A 131 4.44 13.18 -9.03
N ASN A 132 3.56 12.36 -9.61
CA ASN A 132 2.17 12.69 -9.81
C ASN A 132 1.39 12.41 -8.51
N ILE A 133 0.81 13.43 -7.89
CA ILE A 133 0.03 13.29 -6.65
C ILE A 133 -1.17 12.32 -6.79
N GLN A 134 -1.65 12.11 -8.01
CA GLN A 134 -2.77 11.21 -8.31
C GLN A 134 -2.31 9.80 -8.73
N TYR A 135 -1.02 9.48 -8.70
CA TYR A 135 -0.51 8.23 -9.30
C TYR A 135 -1.20 6.97 -8.73
N LEU A 136 -1.47 6.88 -7.43
CA LEU A 136 -2.20 5.74 -6.85
C LEU A 136 -3.65 5.66 -7.33
N ASN A 137 -4.34 6.80 -7.44
CA ASN A 137 -5.69 6.85 -8.02
C ASN A 137 -5.67 6.44 -9.49
N ASN A 138 -4.66 6.88 -10.25
CA ASN A 138 -4.49 6.54 -11.65
C ASN A 138 -4.22 5.05 -11.84
N ILE A 139 -3.29 4.46 -11.07
CA ILE A 139 -3.01 3.02 -11.07
C ILE A 139 -4.26 2.24 -10.70
N ALA A 140 -4.95 2.64 -9.62
CA ALA A 140 -6.18 2.00 -9.18
C ALA A 140 -7.24 1.96 -10.29
N ASN A 141 -7.51 3.11 -10.92
CA ASN A 141 -8.53 3.22 -11.95
C ASN A 141 -8.13 2.59 -13.29
N TYR A 142 -6.83 2.44 -13.55
CA TYR A 142 -6.31 1.74 -14.73
C TYR A 142 -6.40 0.21 -14.58
N VAL A 143 -5.99 -0.30 -13.41
CA VAL A 143 -6.02 -1.73 -13.09
C VAL A 143 -7.46 -2.19 -12.89
N PHE A 144 -8.25 -1.45 -12.10
CA PHE A 144 -9.62 -1.79 -11.72
C PHE A 144 -10.61 -0.86 -12.42
N ASP A 145 -10.89 -1.13 -13.70
CA ASP A 145 -11.79 -0.31 -14.50
C ASP A 145 -13.25 -0.48 -14.05
N SER A 146 -13.65 0.31 -13.05
CA SER A 146 -14.96 0.21 -12.42
C SER A 146 -15.46 1.58 -11.98
N GLU A 147 -16.77 1.79 -12.05
CA GLU A 147 -17.43 2.98 -11.51
C GLU A 147 -17.95 2.73 -10.09
N PRO A 148 -18.01 3.75 -9.21
CA PRO A 148 -17.41 5.07 -9.38
C PRO A 148 -15.88 5.01 -9.35
N LYS A 149 -15.20 5.92 -10.05
CA LYS A 149 -13.74 6.05 -10.01
C LYS A 149 -13.22 6.38 -8.61
N ILE A 150 -12.10 5.75 -8.24
CA ILE A 150 -11.38 6.00 -7.00
C ILE A 150 -10.68 7.36 -7.13
N ASN A 151 -10.94 8.28 -6.21
CA ASN A 151 -10.39 9.64 -6.23
C ASN A 151 -9.88 10.11 -4.86
N GLY A 152 -9.88 9.21 -3.86
CA GLY A 152 -9.50 9.50 -2.50
C GLY A 152 -8.37 8.63 -1.94
N ASN A 153 -7.73 7.77 -2.75
CA ASN A 153 -6.58 7.01 -2.27
C ASN A 153 -5.35 7.93 -2.22
N PHE A 154 -4.99 8.35 -1.01
CA PHE A 154 -3.81 9.16 -0.75
C PHE A 154 -2.99 8.53 0.38
N GLY A 155 -1.67 8.69 0.29
CA GLY A 155 -0.74 8.15 1.28
C GLY A 155 -0.50 6.65 1.13
N THR A 156 0.30 6.11 2.04
CA THR A 156 0.63 4.68 2.09
C THR A 156 0.52 4.16 3.53
N PRO A 157 0.23 2.86 3.72
CA PRO A 157 0.01 1.87 2.67
C PRO A 157 -1.33 2.13 1.96
N CYS A 158 -1.40 1.81 0.67
CA CYS A 158 -2.64 1.87 -0.10
C CYS A 158 -2.99 0.44 -0.50
N GLU A 159 -4.16 -0.02 -0.08
CA GLU A 159 -4.53 -1.42 -0.24
C GLU A 159 -5.79 -1.61 -1.08
N PHE A 160 -5.83 -2.74 -1.77
CA PHE A 160 -6.92 -3.12 -2.65
C PHE A 160 -7.36 -4.53 -2.28
N ILE A 161 -8.58 -4.64 -1.76
CA ILE A 161 -9.25 -5.92 -1.54
C ILE A 161 -10.06 -6.22 -2.80
N ILE A 162 -9.78 -7.33 -3.45
CA ILE A 162 -10.25 -7.62 -4.81
C ILE A 162 -10.95 -8.96 -4.83
N SER A 163 -12.14 -8.98 -5.44
CA SER A 163 -12.93 -10.19 -5.64
C SER A 163 -12.29 -11.13 -6.68
N LYS A 164 -12.82 -12.36 -6.74
CA LYS A 164 -12.48 -13.33 -7.79
C LYS A 164 -12.81 -12.82 -9.20
N ASP A 165 -13.80 -11.93 -9.29
CA ASP A 165 -14.26 -11.31 -10.54
C ASP A 165 -13.56 -9.97 -10.83
N ASN A 166 -12.47 -9.67 -10.11
CA ASN A 166 -11.65 -8.46 -10.26
C ASN A 166 -12.33 -7.14 -9.89
N ASN A 167 -13.42 -7.20 -9.10
CA ASN A 167 -14.02 -6.00 -8.51
C ASN A 167 -13.24 -5.60 -7.26
N VAL A 168 -12.87 -4.33 -7.17
CA VAL A 168 -12.23 -3.76 -5.98
C VAL A 168 -13.30 -3.34 -4.97
N LEU A 169 -13.09 -3.64 -3.69
CA LEU A 169 -13.99 -3.22 -2.62
C LEU A 169 -13.80 -1.73 -2.33
N LYS A 170 -14.86 -0.95 -2.53
CA LYS A 170 -14.84 0.51 -2.41
C LYS A 170 -15.72 1.00 -1.27
N GLN A 171 -15.42 2.21 -0.82
CA GLN A 171 -16.25 2.95 0.11
C GLN A 171 -16.29 4.44 -0.25
N LEU A 172 -17.36 5.11 0.14
CA LEU A 172 -17.46 6.56 0.19
C LEU A 172 -16.96 7.02 1.56
N THR A 173 -15.78 7.61 1.58
CA THR A 173 -15.16 8.16 2.78
C THR A 173 -15.47 9.65 2.86
N THR A 174 -16.11 10.09 3.93
CA THR A 174 -16.41 11.50 4.19
C THR A 174 -15.55 12.02 5.33
N THR A 175 -14.87 13.14 5.10
CA THR A 175 -14.18 13.89 6.16
C THR A 175 -14.79 15.28 6.31
N PRO A 176 -14.67 15.92 7.49
CA PRO A 176 -15.18 17.27 7.72
C PRO A 176 -14.54 18.34 6.83
N THR A 177 -13.28 18.13 6.44
CA THR A 177 -12.42 19.14 5.79
C THR A 177 -12.31 18.97 4.28
N SER A 178 -12.25 17.73 3.79
CA SER A 178 -12.06 17.42 2.36
C SER A 178 -13.31 16.88 1.66
N GLY A 179 -14.44 16.74 2.38
CA GLY A 179 -15.69 16.26 1.82
C GLY A 179 -15.68 14.75 1.60
N SER A 180 -16.47 14.29 0.63
CA SER A 180 -16.59 12.86 0.31
C SER A 180 -15.73 12.46 -0.88
N ALA A 181 -15.02 11.34 -0.76
CA ALA A 181 -14.24 10.74 -1.84
C ALA A 181 -14.47 9.22 -1.88
N PHE A 182 -14.36 8.64 -3.07
CA PHE A 182 -14.36 7.18 -3.22
C PHE A 182 -12.95 6.67 -2.96
N THR A 183 -12.82 5.84 -1.93
CA THR A 183 -11.59 5.18 -1.53
C THR A 183 -11.74 3.68 -1.62
N THR A 184 -10.61 2.99 -1.53
CA THR A 184 -10.58 1.57 -1.22
C THR A 184 -10.95 1.31 0.23
N MET A 185 -11.67 0.22 0.48
CA MET A 185 -11.91 -0.27 1.85
C MET A 185 -10.65 -0.94 2.39
N GLN A 186 -10.33 -0.64 3.65
CA GLN A 186 -9.14 -1.16 4.31
C GLN A 186 -9.39 -2.54 4.95
N LEU A 187 -8.35 -3.38 5.03
CA LEU A 187 -8.46 -4.76 5.53
C LEU A 187 -8.85 -4.80 7.01
N TRP A 188 -8.38 -3.85 7.80
CA TRP A 188 -8.75 -3.72 9.22
C TRP A 188 -10.23 -3.34 9.43
N GLN A 189 -10.94 -2.92 8.38
CA GLN A 189 -12.37 -2.58 8.46
C GLN A 189 -13.29 -3.78 8.20
N ILE A 190 -12.74 -4.93 7.80
CA ILE A 190 -13.55 -6.11 7.46
C ILE A 190 -13.18 -7.32 8.30
N GLU A 191 -14.17 -8.14 8.58
CA GLU A 191 -13.94 -9.51 9.02
C GLU A 191 -13.56 -10.36 7.81
N ILE A 192 -12.27 -10.54 7.57
CA ILE A 192 -11.75 -11.28 6.40
C ILE A 192 -12.26 -12.74 6.33
N ASP A 193 -12.63 -13.36 7.46
CA ASP A 193 -13.30 -14.68 7.51
C ASP A 193 -14.64 -14.68 6.73
N LYS A 194 -15.27 -13.51 6.57
CA LYS A 194 -16.54 -13.31 5.87
C LYS A 194 -16.37 -12.67 4.48
N ILE A 195 -15.16 -12.69 3.90
CA ILE A 195 -14.88 -12.05 2.60
C ILE A 195 -15.79 -12.56 1.46
N ASN A 196 -16.27 -13.80 1.57
CA ASN A 196 -17.21 -14.41 0.63
C ASN A 196 -18.66 -13.89 0.76
N GLU A 197 -19.00 -13.26 1.88
CA GLU A 197 -20.31 -12.67 2.15
C GLU A 197 -20.36 -11.18 1.74
N ILE A 198 -19.20 -10.56 1.49
CA ILE A 198 -19.10 -9.15 1.10
C ILE A 198 -19.59 -8.95 -0.34
N ASN A 199 -20.45 -7.95 -0.54
CA ASN A 199 -20.87 -7.53 -1.86
C ASN A 199 -19.91 -6.45 -2.40
N PHE A 200 -19.01 -6.85 -3.31
CA PHE A 200 -18.02 -5.97 -3.92
C PHE A 200 -18.62 -4.91 -4.88
N ASP A 201 -19.89 -5.08 -5.29
CA ASP A 201 -20.59 -4.09 -6.12
C ASP A 201 -21.28 -3.00 -5.29
N SER A 202 -21.34 -3.19 -3.97
CA SER A 202 -21.90 -2.20 -3.04
C SER A 202 -20.88 -1.12 -2.70
N ILE A 203 -21.36 0.11 -2.54
CA ILE A 203 -20.58 1.21 -1.99
C ILE A 203 -20.94 1.37 -0.51
N TYR A 204 -19.96 1.06 0.33
CA TYR A 204 -20.05 1.26 1.78
C TYR A 204 -19.77 2.71 2.15
N ARG A 205 -20.17 3.15 3.34
CA ARG A 205 -19.94 4.52 3.81
C ARG A 205 -19.12 4.52 5.08
N GLN A 206 -18.11 5.38 5.12
CA GLN A 206 -17.32 5.67 6.30
C GLN A 206 -17.30 7.19 6.53
N ASP A 207 -17.80 7.64 7.67
CA ASP A 207 -17.66 9.02 8.10
C ASP A 207 -16.51 9.08 9.12
N ILE A 208 -15.46 9.85 8.82
CA ILE A 208 -14.28 9.98 9.67
C ILE A 208 -14.39 11.29 10.45
N GLU A 209 -14.34 11.23 11.77
CA GLU A 209 -14.58 12.40 12.63
C GLU A 209 -13.36 13.34 12.78
N PHE A 210 -12.18 12.92 12.31
CA PHE A 210 -10.92 13.65 12.44
C PHE A 210 -10.19 13.84 11.11
N ASP A 211 -9.36 14.87 11.03
CA ASP A 211 -8.67 15.26 9.80
C ASP A 211 -7.42 14.37 9.58
N LEU A 212 -7.55 13.38 8.69
CA LEU A 212 -6.48 12.47 8.24
C LEU A 212 -5.19 13.19 7.79
N PHE A 213 -5.27 14.48 7.46
CA PHE A 213 -4.14 15.29 7.01
C PHE A 213 -3.28 15.88 8.14
N ASN A 214 -3.77 15.92 9.38
CA ASN A 214 -3.00 16.43 10.54
C ASN A 214 -2.61 15.33 11.54
N GLU A 215 -3.34 14.23 11.57
CA GLU A 215 -3.06 13.07 12.40
C GLU A 215 -3.25 11.83 11.53
N LEU A 216 -2.15 11.28 11.01
CA LEU A 216 -2.17 9.92 10.46
C LEU A 216 -2.81 9.04 11.54
N PRO A 217 -3.86 8.25 11.24
CA PRO A 217 -4.35 7.26 12.17
C PRO A 217 -3.28 6.18 12.26
N VAL A 218 -2.25 6.45 13.05
CA VAL A 218 -1.54 5.39 13.75
C VAL A 218 -2.63 4.78 14.60
N CYS A 219 -2.86 3.48 14.48
CA CYS A 219 -3.87 2.69 15.22
C CYS A 219 -3.64 2.77 16.75
N THR A 220 -3.50 3.93 17.39
CA THR A 220 -3.31 4.02 18.84
C THR A 220 -4.44 3.26 19.52
N ASP A 221 -4.11 2.43 20.52
CA ASP A 221 -4.93 1.37 21.12
C ASP A 221 -6.39 1.73 21.45
N GLU A 222 -6.74 3.01 21.46
CA GLU A 222 -8.08 3.54 21.73
C GLU A 222 -8.99 3.65 20.48
N HIS A 223 -8.48 3.58 19.24
CA HIS A 223 -9.26 3.92 18.02
C HIS A 223 -9.37 2.79 16.99
N CYS A 224 -8.90 1.59 17.32
CA CYS A 224 -9.14 0.40 16.52
C CYS A 224 -10.28 -0.40 17.15
N PRO A 225 -11.45 -0.55 16.48
CA PRO A 225 -12.44 -1.55 16.86
C PRO A 225 -11.85 -2.92 16.49
N ILE A 226 -11.05 -3.47 17.39
CA ILE A 226 -10.60 -4.86 17.33
C ILE A 226 -11.82 -5.72 17.66
N PHE A 227 -12.26 -6.54 16.70
CA PHE A 227 -13.14 -7.68 16.93
C PHE A 227 -12.33 -8.98 16.80
#